data_AF-K1Z7F3-F1
#
_entry.id   AF-K1Z7F3-F1
#
_cell.length_a   1.000
_cell.length_b   1.000
_cell.length_c   1.000
_cell.angle_alpha   90.00
_cell.angle_beta   90.00
_cell.angle_gamma   90.00
#
_symmetry.space_group_name_H-M   'P 1'
#
loop_
_entity.id
_entity.type
_entity.pdbx_description
1 polymer ?
#
loop_
_entity_poly.entity_id
_entity_poly.type
_entity_poly.pdbx_seq_one_letter_code
_entity_poly.pdbx_strand_id
1 'polypeptide(L)'
;MTETGLKTRIVFTFAIMLALAMFLQSIVVMFLGVRESIREDVIWAKRFVQSVAASAPLIVERVAEKPNPVIAYDKIPQAYRDAFSCLVVEVAGEVVSETPPCRFREELMSRSQQAKTMKTVVTGFAGEEWKIYSFGSEVALIAVPLVDSAGQVHGSISAERSLLPIYSRYQEDMGIALCYLLVNVIVFSSLGFFRFVRLFFRPLDKLVSMAENYYPDEQSLFPFSDDESAFRKLSISLNALLDRIKRDNRSLRNTVSELEDANRELKEKKDLVVRSEKLASTGRLSAGLAHEIGNPLSIIQGYVELLGREDLTGDEKRQFSGKAQQELDRIKKLIRQLLDFSRPIRNSEEKIAVNSLISEVISIVSLEKAFVDCKLSTELSAEVDELVVDKDALRQVLINVLFNAVDATAERGDGREIGIATFNEESSELGAVLVISIKDNGIGIAGENLKYIFDPFFTTKEVGRGTGLGLFVCHTIMERMGGSISVYNRDPQGIEVRIELPLRSTASSHCR
;
A
#
# COMPACT_ATOMS: atom_id res chain seq x y z
N MET A 1 14.51 -1.58 13.34
CA MET A 1 15.83 -2.22 13.51
C MET A 1 16.80 -1.44 12.66
N THR A 2 17.76 -0.72 13.26
CA THR A 2 18.68 0.14 12.51
C THR A 2 19.60 -0.70 11.64
N GLU A 3 19.83 -0.26 10.40
CA GLU A 3 20.62 -0.94 9.37
C GLU A 3 22.04 -1.31 9.86
N THR A 4 22.60 -0.48 10.74
CA THR A 4 23.86 -0.72 11.47
C THR A 4 23.86 -2.02 12.26
N GLY A 5 22.71 -2.44 12.82
CA GLY A 5 22.62 -3.65 13.63
C GLY A 5 22.83 -4.95 12.85
N LEU A 6 22.36 -5.03 11.59
CA LEU A 6 22.51 -6.24 10.78
C LEU A 6 23.95 -6.37 10.24
N LYS A 7 24.54 -5.26 9.77
CA LYS A 7 25.93 -5.21 9.30
C LYS A 7 26.89 -5.67 10.42
N THR A 8 26.71 -5.14 11.63
CA THR A 8 27.54 -5.51 12.79
C THR A 8 27.33 -6.95 13.24
N ARG A 9 26.09 -7.47 13.21
CA ARG A 9 25.81 -8.87 13.61
C ARG A 9 26.47 -9.90 12.71
N ILE A 10 26.35 -9.75 11.39
CA ILE A 10 26.94 -10.72 10.44
C ILE A 10 28.46 -10.78 10.64
N VAL A 11 29.09 -9.61 10.77
CA VAL A 11 30.54 -9.48 10.93
C VAL A 11 31.00 -10.07 12.25
N PHE A 12 30.26 -9.81 13.33
CA PHE A 12 30.55 -10.36 14.64
C PHE A 12 30.45 -11.90 14.64
N THR A 13 29.42 -12.46 13.98
CA THR A 13 29.28 -13.93 13.85
C THR A 13 30.42 -14.55 13.06
N PHE A 14 30.84 -13.93 11.93
CA PHE A 14 31.99 -14.42 11.16
C PHE A 14 33.30 -14.33 11.96
N ALA A 15 33.51 -13.24 12.70
CA ALA A 15 34.68 -13.07 13.57
C ALA A 15 34.72 -14.14 14.67
N ILE A 16 33.59 -14.47 15.30
CA ILE A 16 33.49 -15.55 16.29
C ILE A 16 33.80 -16.90 15.67
N MET A 17 33.19 -17.23 14.51
CA MET A 17 33.42 -18.50 13.83
C MET A 17 34.89 -18.66 13.44
N LEU A 18 35.51 -17.59 12.94
CA LEU A 18 36.93 -17.59 12.60
C LEU A 18 37.80 -17.78 13.85
N ALA A 19 37.51 -17.04 14.93
CA ALA A 19 38.25 -17.15 16.19
C ALA A 19 38.17 -18.57 16.77
N LEU A 20 36.98 -19.18 16.75
CA LEU A 20 36.77 -20.55 17.22
C LEU A 20 37.57 -21.56 16.38
N ALA A 21 37.55 -21.42 15.04
CA ALA A 21 38.29 -22.31 14.15
C ALA A 21 39.80 -22.20 14.36
N MET A 22 40.32 -20.97 14.46
CA MET A 22 41.74 -20.72 14.73
C MET A 22 42.16 -21.26 16.09
N PHE A 23 41.32 -21.10 17.12
CA PHE A 23 41.56 -21.65 18.45
C PHE A 23 41.64 -23.17 18.46
N LEU A 24 40.69 -23.83 17.80
CA LEU A 24 40.69 -25.29 17.67
C LEU A 24 41.95 -25.78 16.96
N GLN A 25 42.35 -25.13 15.87
CA GLN A 25 43.58 -25.45 15.14
C GLN A 25 44.82 -25.27 16.02
N SER A 26 44.92 -24.17 16.77
CA SER A 26 46.04 -23.93 17.68
C SER A 26 46.14 -25.01 18.77
N ILE A 27 45.02 -25.45 19.35
CA ILE A 27 45.01 -26.57 20.31
C ILE A 27 45.55 -27.85 19.68
N VAL A 28 45.09 -28.19 18.47
CA VAL A 28 45.53 -29.41 17.77
C VAL A 28 47.02 -29.38 17.48
N VAL A 29 47.55 -28.25 16.98
CA VAL A 29 48.98 -28.09 16.70
C VAL A 29 49.81 -28.21 17.98
N MET A 30 49.36 -27.61 19.08
CA MET A 30 50.05 -27.69 20.37
C MET A 30 50.06 -29.12 20.90
N PHE A 31 48.93 -29.84 20.83
CA PHE A 31 48.85 -31.23 21.25
C PHE A 31 49.78 -32.15 20.45
N LEU A 32 49.83 -31.97 19.13
CA LEU A 32 50.76 -32.70 18.26
C LEU A 32 52.22 -32.38 18.58
N GLY A 33 52.54 -31.11 18.85
CA GLY A 33 53.88 -30.66 19.23
C GLY A 33 54.38 -31.29 20.53
N VAL A 34 53.54 -31.29 21.58
CA VAL A 34 53.86 -31.93 22.86
C VAL A 34 54.08 -33.44 22.67
N ARG A 35 53.20 -34.11 21.93
CA ARG A 35 53.31 -35.55 21.67
C ARG A 35 54.61 -35.90 20.94
N GLU A 36 54.97 -35.13 19.92
CA GLU A 36 56.21 -35.38 19.18
C GLU A 36 57.45 -35.05 20.02
N SER A 37 57.40 -34.00 20.85
CA SER A 37 58.50 -33.68 21.77
C SER A 37 58.73 -34.77 22.81
N ILE A 38 57.66 -35.36 23.36
CA ILE A 38 57.76 -36.51 24.28
C ILE A 38 58.35 -37.72 23.53
N ARG A 39 57.88 -37.97 22.31
CA ARG A 39 58.38 -39.09 21.49
C ARG A 39 59.88 -38.97 21.22
N GLU A 40 60.35 -37.80 20.80
CA GLU A 40 61.77 -37.53 20.55
C GLU A 40 62.60 -37.65 21.83
N ASP A 41 62.12 -37.11 22.96
CA ASP A 41 62.81 -37.23 24.25
C ASP A 41 62.90 -38.70 24.72
N VAL A 42 61.84 -39.49 24.54
CA VAL A 42 61.84 -40.93 24.84
C VAL A 42 62.76 -41.70 23.89
N ILE A 43 62.81 -41.37 22.59
CA ILE A 43 63.74 -42.01 21.64
C ILE A 43 65.19 -41.70 22.01
N TRP A 44 65.48 -40.44 22.34
CA TRP A 44 66.79 -40.02 22.80
C TRP A 44 67.18 -40.77 24.08
N ALA A 45 66.30 -40.78 25.08
CA ALA A 45 66.52 -41.43 26.37
C ALA A 45 66.70 -42.95 26.20
N LYS A 46 65.92 -43.58 25.32
CA LYS A 46 66.06 -44.99 24.93
C LYS A 46 67.45 -45.27 24.36
N ARG A 47 67.87 -44.52 23.33
CA ARG A 47 69.19 -44.69 22.69
C ARG A 47 70.32 -44.46 23.69
N PHE A 48 70.12 -43.51 24.59
CA PHE A 48 71.06 -43.22 25.65
C PHE A 48 71.22 -44.38 26.63
N VAL A 49 70.13 -44.91 27.21
CA VAL A 49 70.22 -46.06 28.12
C VAL A 49 70.78 -47.30 27.40
N GLN A 50 70.46 -47.47 26.10
CA GLN A 50 71.05 -48.51 25.26
C GLN A 50 72.56 -48.37 25.07
N SER A 51 73.08 -47.17 24.85
CA SER A 51 74.53 -46.97 24.72
C SER A 51 75.26 -47.23 26.03
N VAL A 52 74.66 -46.84 27.16
CA VAL A 52 75.17 -47.16 28.50
C VAL A 52 75.18 -48.68 28.72
N ALA A 53 74.09 -49.38 28.40
CA ALA A 53 74.01 -50.84 28.50
C ALA A 53 75.02 -51.56 27.59
N ALA A 54 75.27 -51.05 26.38
CA ALA A 54 76.28 -51.60 25.47
C ALA A 54 77.71 -51.43 25.98
N SER A 55 77.97 -50.42 26.81
CA SER A 55 79.26 -50.22 27.50
C SER A 55 79.41 -51.04 28.78
N ALA A 56 78.35 -51.72 29.23
CA ALA A 56 78.31 -52.51 30.45
C ALA A 56 78.97 -53.92 30.46
N PRO A 57 79.48 -54.52 29.35
CA PRO A 57 80.23 -55.79 29.45
C PRO A 57 81.41 -55.72 30.43
N LEU A 58 82.09 -54.56 30.50
CA LEU A 58 83.13 -54.25 31.48
C LEU A 58 82.64 -54.16 32.94
N ILE A 59 81.33 -54.00 33.14
CA ILE A 59 80.68 -53.94 34.45
C ILE A 59 80.28 -55.36 34.89
N VAL A 60 79.70 -56.15 33.99
CA VAL A 60 79.30 -57.55 34.26
C VAL A 60 80.53 -58.43 34.58
N GLU A 61 81.63 -58.29 33.83
CA GLU A 61 82.89 -59.00 34.12
C GLU A 61 83.48 -58.62 35.50
N ARG A 62 83.42 -57.34 35.89
CA ARG A 62 83.89 -56.87 37.21
C ARG A 62 83.00 -57.31 38.38
N VAL A 63 81.69 -57.47 38.15
CA VAL A 63 80.72 -57.93 39.15
C VAL A 63 80.89 -59.41 39.43
N ALA A 64 81.19 -60.22 38.40
CA ALA A 64 81.45 -61.66 38.55
C ALA A 64 82.69 -61.95 39.44
N GLU A 65 83.65 -61.03 39.51
CA GLU A 65 84.86 -61.17 40.33
C GLU A 65 84.74 -60.62 41.76
N LYS A 66 83.74 -59.78 42.08
CA LYS A 66 83.51 -59.24 43.44
C LYS A 66 82.01 -59.13 43.77
N PRO A 67 81.52 -59.80 44.85
CA PRO A 67 80.10 -59.92 45.16
C PRO A 67 79.45 -58.65 45.74
N ASN A 68 80.16 -57.52 45.76
CA ASN A 68 79.58 -56.24 46.16
C ASN A 68 80.14 -55.08 45.32
N PRO A 69 79.80 -55.03 44.02
CA PRO A 69 80.20 -53.93 43.16
C PRO A 69 79.17 -52.82 43.35
N VAL A 70 79.43 -51.94 44.30
CA VAL A 70 78.85 -50.59 44.21
C VAL A 70 79.39 -50.03 42.89
N ILE A 71 78.59 -50.05 41.84
CA ILE A 71 78.84 -49.20 40.67
C ILE A 71 78.89 -47.80 41.27
N ALA A 72 80.10 -47.26 41.44
CA ALA A 72 80.28 -45.98 42.11
C ALA A 72 79.47 -44.96 41.31
N TYR A 73 78.33 -44.56 41.85
CA TYR A 73 77.40 -43.63 41.25
C TYR A 73 78.11 -42.31 40.86
N ASP A 74 79.17 -41.97 41.60
CA ASP A 74 80.07 -40.85 41.34
C ASP A 74 80.83 -40.93 40.01
N LYS A 75 81.01 -42.14 39.45
CA LYS A 75 81.68 -42.37 38.16
C LYS A 75 80.75 -42.23 36.95
N ILE A 76 79.44 -42.14 37.15
CA ILE A 76 78.50 -41.77 36.08
C ILE A 76 78.67 -40.25 35.84
N PRO A 77 79.05 -39.80 34.62
CA PRO A 77 79.17 -38.37 34.35
C PRO A 77 77.94 -37.57 34.80
N GLN A 78 78.16 -36.40 35.39
CA GLN A 78 77.10 -35.58 35.99
C GLN A 78 75.99 -35.22 34.99
N ALA A 79 76.34 -35.00 33.73
CA ALA A 79 75.39 -34.80 32.63
C ALA A 79 74.36 -35.94 32.46
N TYR A 80 74.66 -37.14 32.94
CA TYR A 80 73.76 -38.30 32.87
C TYR A 80 72.89 -38.45 34.12
N ARG A 81 73.33 -37.92 35.26
CA ARG A 81 72.51 -37.86 36.49
C ARG A 81 71.38 -36.82 36.35
N ASP A 82 71.65 -35.73 35.64
CA ASP A 82 70.65 -34.67 35.42
C ASP A 82 69.64 -35.03 34.32
N ALA A 83 69.95 -36.05 33.49
CA ALA A 83 69.09 -36.48 32.40
C ALA A 83 67.94 -37.40 32.83
N PHE A 84 68.07 -38.12 33.95
CA PHE A 84 67.06 -39.07 34.44
C PHE A 84 66.68 -38.76 35.87
N SER A 85 65.40 -38.93 36.20
CA SER A 85 64.89 -38.75 37.56
C SER A 85 65.30 -39.89 38.49
N CYS A 86 65.51 -41.08 37.94
CA CYS A 86 66.01 -42.27 38.63
C CYS A 86 66.70 -43.21 37.63
N LEU A 87 67.71 -43.94 38.10
CA LEU A 87 68.38 -45.02 37.38
C LEU A 87 68.51 -46.24 38.29
N VAL A 88 68.09 -47.40 37.78
CA VAL A 88 68.16 -48.70 38.46
C VAL A 88 68.99 -49.66 37.61
N VAL A 89 70.00 -50.26 38.21
CA VAL A 89 70.81 -51.31 37.59
C VAL A 89 70.56 -52.62 38.33
N GLU A 90 70.09 -53.61 37.60
CA GLU A 90 69.81 -54.95 38.10
C GLU A 90 70.79 -55.95 37.46
N VAL A 91 71.41 -56.80 38.26
CA VAL A 91 72.30 -57.88 37.78
C VAL A 91 71.96 -59.15 38.56
N ALA A 92 71.86 -60.28 37.85
CA ALA A 92 71.54 -61.60 38.40
C ALA A 92 70.25 -61.65 39.26
N GLY A 93 69.30 -60.74 39.04
CA GLY A 93 68.03 -60.67 39.78
C GLY A 93 68.05 -59.76 41.00
N GLU A 94 69.20 -59.15 41.34
CA GLU A 94 69.34 -58.21 42.45
C GLU A 94 69.58 -56.78 41.96
N VAL A 95 68.99 -55.80 42.64
CA VAL A 95 69.21 -54.39 42.37
C VAL A 95 70.57 -54.00 42.93
N VAL A 96 71.54 -53.77 42.04
CA VAL A 96 72.92 -53.42 42.38
C VAL A 96 73.06 -51.93 42.66
N SER A 97 72.25 -51.09 42.02
CA SER A 97 72.25 -49.65 42.22
C SER A 97 70.87 -49.06 41.90
N GLU A 98 70.39 -48.16 42.75
CA GLU A 98 69.19 -47.33 42.53
C GLU A 98 69.52 -45.92 43.01
N THR A 99 69.57 -44.94 42.11
CA THR A 99 69.94 -43.57 42.51
C THR A 99 69.52 -42.51 41.48
N PRO A 100 68.81 -41.43 41.88
CA PRO A 100 68.01 -41.25 43.11
C PRO A 100 66.88 -42.31 43.25
N PRO A 101 66.14 -42.40 44.37
CA PRO A 101 65.04 -43.36 44.49
C PRO A 101 63.94 -43.11 43.46
N CYS A 102 63.50 -44.17 42.80
CA CYS A 102 62.49 -44.12 41.74
C CYS A 102 61.10 -43.79 42.29
N ARG A 103 60.37 -42.86 41.66
CA ARG A 103 59.02 -42.49 42.11
C ARG A 103 57.99 -43.56 41.71
N PHE A 104 58.18 -44.20 40.56
CA PHE A 104 57.30 -45.24 40.00
C PHE A 104 58.05 -46.57 39.92
N ARG A 105 58.66 -46.95 41.04
CA ARG A 105 59.57 -48.10 41.15
C ARG A 105 58.89 -49.42 40.77
N GLU A 106 57.65 -49.66 41.18
CA GLU A 106 56.95 -50.91 40.88
C GLU A 106 56.70 -51.08 39.38
N GLU A 107 56.20 -50.03 38.71
CA GLU A 107 55.99 -50.01 37.27
C GLU A 107 57.32 -50.14 36.51
N LEU A 108 58.37 -49.46 36.96
CA LEU A 108 59.70 -49.54 36.35
C LEU A 108 60.26 -50.96 36.46
N MET A 109 60.15 -51.61 37.63
CA MET A 109 60.61 -52.99 37.82
C MET A 109 59.79 -54.00 37.00
N SER A 110 58.49 -53.76 36.83
CA SER A 110 57.67 -54.55 35.92
C SER A 110 58.17 -54.45 34.47
N ARG A 111 58.51 -53.24 33.99
CA ARG A 111 59.12 -53.03 32.66
C ARG A 111 60.51 -53.64 32.55
N SER A 112 61.32 -53.57 33.60
CA SER A 112 62.62 -54.24 33.72
C SER A 112 62.50 -55.73 33.48
N GLN A 113 61.55 -56.39 34.16
CA GLN A 113 61.31 -57.82 34.00
C GLN A 113 60.87 -58.15 32.57
N GLN A 114 59.94 -57.36 32.01
CA GLN A 114 59.48 -57.53 30.63
C GLN A 114 60.64 -57.42 29.62
N ALA A 115 61.52 -56.42 29.79
CA ALA A 115 62.67 -56.21 28.92
C ALA A 115 63.66 -57.39 28.96
N LYS A 116 63.93 -57.93 30.17
CA LYS A 116 64.76 -59.13 30.35
C LYS A 116 64.15 -60.36 29.67
N THR A 117 62.85 -60.61 29.86
CA THR A 117 62.16 -61.76 29.26
C THR A 117 62.12 -61.66 27.73
N MET A 118 61.81 -60.48 27.20
CA MET A 118 61.70 -60.26 25.76
C MET A 118 63.04 -60.05 25.06
N LYS A 119 64.14 -59.93 25.81
CA LYS A 119 65.48 -59.56 25.31
C LYS A 119 65.49 -58.31 24.42
N THR A 120 64.56 -57.39 24.67
CA THR A 120 64.38 -56.16 23.88
C THR A 120 64.11 -54.98 24.79
N VAL A 121 64.34 -53.78 24.28
CA VAL A 121 64.10 -52.54 25.05
C VAL A 121 62.62 -52.26 25.14
N VAL A 122 62.15 -52.07 26.36
CA VAL A 122 60.75 -51.77 26.67
C VAL A 122 60.65 -50.34 27.17
N THR A 123 59.67 -49.60 26.65
CA THR A 123 59.32 -48.26 27.11
C THR A 123 57.90 -48.25 27.66
N GLY A 124 57.64 -47.45 28.67
CA GLY A 124 56.31 -47.23 29.25
C GLY A 124 56.14 -45.81 29.75
N PHE A 125 54.97 -45.52 30.29
CA PHE A 125 54.66 -44.24 30.90
C PHE A 125 53.98 -44.49 32.24
N ALA A 126 54.22 -43.61 33.22
CA ALA A 126 53.64 -43.69 34.56
C ALA A 126 53.31 -42.31 35.13
N GLY A 127 52.40 -42.31 36.10
CA GLY A 127 51.74 -41.10 36.61
C GLY A 127 50.62 -40.61 35.70
N GLU A 128 49.63 -39.94 36.28
CA GLU A 128 48.54 -39.30 35.55
C GLU A 128 48.26 -37.94 36.20
N GLU A 129 48.46 -36.87 35.43
CA GLU A 129 48.24 -35.52 35.94
C GLU A 129 47.66 -34.62 34.85
N TRP A 130 46.79 -33.68 35.24
CA TRP A 130 46.27 -32.69 34.32
C TRP A 130 47.33 -31.61 34.07
N LYS A 131 47.96 -31.62 32.89
CA LYS A 131 49.08 -30.71 32.59
C LYS A 131 48.72 -29.58 31.64
N ILE A 132 47.98 -29.84 30.56
CA ILE A 132 47.68 -28.83 29.53
C ILE A 132 46.17 -28.86 29.20
N TYR A 133 45.80 -29.53 28.11
CA TYR A 133 44.40 -29.69 27.65
C TYR A 133 43.88 -31.14 27.82
N SER A 134 44.69 -32.02 28.41
CA SER A 134 44.36 -33.41 28.70
C SER A 134 45.21 -33.95 29.85
N PHE A 135 44.84 -35.12 30.37
CA PHE A 135 45.71 -35.91 31.23
C PHE A 135 46.95 -36.38 30.46
N GLY A 136 48.11 -36.31 31.11
CA GLY A 136 49.40 -36.74 30.58
C GLY A 136 50.20 -37.48 31.65
N SER A 137 51.19 -38.25 31.20
CA SER A 137 52.04 -39.02 32.11
C SER A 137 53.15 -38.17 32.71
N GLU A 138 53.50 -38.42 33.97
CA GLU A 138 54.52 -37.64 34.66
C GLU A 138 55.94 -38.05 34.24
N VAL A 139 56.15 -39.35 34.00
CA VAL A 139 57.44 -39.92 33.63
C VAL A 139 57.31 -40.91 32.48
N ALA A 140 58.37 -40.99 31.68
CA ALA A 140 58.62 -42.09 30.77
C ALA A 140 59.56 -43.11 31.44
N LEU A 141 59.18 -44.38 31.37
CA LEU A 141 59.93 -45.50 31.92
C LEU A 141 60.67 -46.21 30.79
N ILE A 142 61.96 -46.45 30.96
CA ILE A 142 62.81 -47.08 29.95
C ILE A 142 63.54 -48.24 30.60
N ALA A 143 63.44 -49.44 30.02
CA ALA A 143 64.11 -50.63 30.51
C ALA A 143 64.88 -51.33 29.39
N VAL A 144 66.18 -51.49 29.57
CA VAL A 144 67.10 -52.09 28.60
C VAL A 144 67.72 -53.34 29.22
N PRO A 145 67.61 -54.53 28.60
CA PRO A 145 68.24 -55.73 29.13
C PRO A 145 69.76 -55.68 28.90
N LEU A 146 70.51 -56.19 29.87
CA LEU A 146 71.94 -56.44 29.76
C LEU A 146 72.14 -57.82 29.17
N VAL A 147 72.64 -57.88 27.93
CA VAL A 147 72.83 -59.10 27.18
C VAL A 147 74.32 -59.24 26.83
N ASP A 148 74.89 -60.42 27.03
CA ASP A 148 76.27 -60.70 26.65
C ASP A 148 76.43 -61.01 25.15
N SER A 149 77.67 -61.22 24.71
CA SER A 149 77.98 -61.60 23.32
C SER A 149 77.41 -62.97 22.90
N ALA A 150 77.00 -63.81 23.86
CA ALA A 150 76.35 -65.10 23.63
C ALA A 150 74.81 -65.01 23.60
N GLY A 151 74.23 -63.82 23.83
CA GLY A 151 72.78 -63.61 23.85
C GLY A 151 72.11 -63.98 25.18
N GLN A 152 72.87 -64.21 26.25
CA GLN A 152 72.37 -64.47 27.59
C GLN A 152 72.09 -63.17 28.34
N VAL A 153 70.95 -63.10 29.02
CA VAL A 153 70.53 -61.93 29.79
C VAL A 153 71.11 -62.03 31.20
N HIS A 154 71.89 -61.04 31.60
CA HIS A 154 72.51 -60.97 32.93
C HIS A 154 71.82 -59.97 33.85
N GLY A 155 70.91 -59.15 33.33
CA GLY A 155 70.26 -58.10 34.11
C GLY A 155 69.57 -57.06 33.24
N SER A 156 69.40 -55.86 33.77
CA SER A 156 68.84 -54.72 33.04
C SER A 156 69.32 -53.38 33.61
N ILE A 157 69.30 -52.36 32.77
CA ILE A 157 69.40 -50.96 33.18
C ILE A 157 68.05 -50.32 32.89
N SER A 158 67.43 -49.78 33.93
CA SER A 158 66.13 -49.13 33.84
C SER A 158 66.22 -47.70 34.34
N ALA A 159 65.50 -46.77 33.71
CA ALA A 159 65.56 -45.36 34.03
C ALA A 159 64.18 -44.71 33.97
N GLU A 160 63.95 -43.72 34.83
CA GLU A 160 62.79 -42.82 34.79
C GLU A 160 63.21 -41.47 34.20
N ARG A 161 62.44 -40.99 33.22
CA ARG A 161 62.64 -39.69 32.57
C ARG A 161 61.45 -38.80 32.86
N SER A 162 61.65 -37.69 33.60
CA SER A 162 60.57 -36.73 33.85
C SER A 162 60.15 -36.01 32.58
N LEU A 163 58.84 -36.00 32.32
CA LEU A 163 58.23 -35.26 31.22
C LEU A 163 57.79 -33.85 31.64
N LEU A 164 57.90 -33.51 32.93
CA LEU A 164 57.49 -32.22 33.48
C LEU A 164 58.16 -31.01 32.80
N PRO A 165 59.48 -31.02 32.49
CA PRO A 165 60.14 -29.91 31.81
C PRO A 165 59.59 -29.65 30.39
N ILE A 166 59.10 -30.70 29.72
CA ILE A 166 58.46 -30.58 28.40
C ILE A 166 57.13 -29.85 28.58
N TYR A 167 56.29 -30.30 29.52
CA TYR A 167 55.00 -29.66 29.78
C TYR A 167 55.13 -28.20 30.22
N SER A 168 56.07 -27.87 31.12
CA SER A 168 56.26 -26.50 31.59
C SER A 168 56.70 -25.56 30.48
N ARG A 169 57.59 -26.01 29.58
CA ARG A 169 58.00 -25.24 28.40
C ARG A 169 56.81 -24.90 27.50
N TYR A 170 55.94 -25.88 27.23
CA TYR A 170 54.74 -25.64 26.42
C TYR A 170 53.72 -24.76 27.14
N GLN A 171 53.62 -24.81 28.48
CA GLN A 171 52.78 -23.89 29.25
C GLN A 171 53.28 -22.44 29.15
N GLU A 172 54.60 -22.21 29.18
CA GLU A 172 55.20 -20.89 28.99
C GLU A 172 54.95 -20.36 27.56
N ASP A 173 55.14 -21.21 26.55
CA ASP A 173 54.90 -20.85 25.14
C ASP A 173 53.42 -20.62 24.80
N MET A 174 52.49 -21.13 25.63
CA MET A 174 51.05 -20.99 25.42
C MET A 174 50.59 -19.53 25.42
N GLY A 175 51.22 -18.67 26.23
CA GLY A 175 50.92 -17.23 26.24
C GLY A 175 51.22 -16.58 24.89
N ILE A 176 52.35 -16.94 24.27
CA ILE A 176 52.76 -16.44 22.95
C ILE A 176 51.76 -16.90 21.88
N ALA A 177 51.35 -18.18 21.93
CA ALA A 177 50.36 -18.73 21.01
C ALA A 177 48.99 -18.01 21.11
N LEU A 178 48.54 -17.68 22.32
CA LEU A 178 47.30 -16.92 22.54
C LEU A 178 47.41 -15.48 22.02
N CYS A 179 48.54 -14.80 22.23
CA CYS A 179 48.77 -13.48 21.67
C CYS A 179 48.76 -13.50 20.13
N TYR A 180 49.43 -14.49 19.53
CA TYR A 180 49.45 -14.68 18.08
C TYR A 180 48.04 -14.95 17.52
N LEU A 181 47.25 -15.77 18.21
CA LEU A 181 45.86 -16.02 17.85
C LEU A 181 45.04 -14.73 17.88
N LEU A 182 45.15 -13.93 18.95
CA LEU A 182 44.41 -12.67 19.08
C LEU A 182 44.71 -11.71 17.93
N VAL A 183 45.99 -11.53 17.60
CA VAL A 183 46.42 -10.66 16.49
C VAL A 183 45.83 -11.14 15.17
N ASN A 184 45.92 -12.43 14.86
CA ASN A 184 45.37 -12.96 13.62
C ASN A 184 43.85 -12.82 13.53
N VAL A 185 43.12 -13.08 14.62
CA VAL A 185 41.67 -12.90 14.67
C VAL A 185 41.32 -11.46 14.33
N ILE A 186 42.03 -10.48 14.89
CA ILE A 186 41.82 -9.05 14.58
C ILE A 186 42.11 -8.76 13.11
N VAL A 187 43.26 -9.19 12.59
CA VAL A 187 43.69 -8.91 11.21
C VAL A 187 42.71 -9.51 10.19
N PHE A 188 42.40 -10.81 10.32
CA PHE A 188 41.51 -11.49 9.39
C PHE A 188 40.07 -11.01 9.51
N SER A 189 39.58 -10.71 10.72
CA SER A 189 38.25 -10.13 10.90
C SER A 189 38.14 -8.75 10.27
N SER A 190 39.17 -7.90 10.43
CA SER A 190 39.21 -6.58 9.81
C SER A 190 39.27 -6.65 8.27
N LEU A 191 40.13 -7.51 7.72
CA LEU A 191 40.24 -7.71 6.28
C LEU A 191 38.94 -8.28 5.69
N GLY A 192 38.36 -9.28 6.36
CA GLY A 192 37.07 -9.87 6.00
C GLY A 192 35.96 -8.83 6.03
N PHE A 193 35.88 -8.00 7.07
CA PHE A 193 34.93 -6.90 7.19
C PHE A 193 35.05 -5.92 6.02
N PHE A 194 36.27 -5.42 5.77
CA PHE A 194 36.52 -4.44 4.71
C PHE A 194 36.12 -4.99 3.33
N ARG A 195 36.49 -6.25 3.04
CA ARG A 195 36.17 -6.92 1.78
C ARG A 195 34.67 -7.20 1.65
N PHE A 196 34.00 -7.63 2.72
CA PHE A 196 32.56 -7.89 2.74
C PHE A 196 31.75 -6.61 2.50
N VAL A 197 32.08 -5.52 3.19
CA VAL A 197 31.42 -4.21 2.98
C VAL A 197 31.59 -3.73 1.55
N ARG A 198 32.78 -3.90 0.98
CA ARG A 198 33.07 -3.46 -0.39
C ARG A 198 32.34 -4.29 -1.45
N LEU A 199 32.21 -5.61 -1.25
CA LEU A 199 31.60 -6.53 -2.22
C LEU A 199 30.06 -6.59 -2.13
N PHE A 200 29.48 -6.49 -0.93
CA PHE A 200 28.03 -6.70 -0.74
C PHE A 200 27.27 -5.43 -0.41
N PHE A 201 27.75 -4.62 0.55
CA PHE A 201 26.99 -3.47 1.03
C PHE A 201 27.08 -2.27 0.08
N ARG A 202 28.26 -1.93 -0.42
CA ARG A 202 28.40 -0.77 -1.33
C ARG A 202 27.55 -0.87 -2.61
N PRO A 203 27.47 -2.01 -3.31
CA PRO A 203 26.57 -2.16 -4.46
C PRO A 203 25.09 -2.05 -4.07
N LEU A 204 24.72 -2.60 -2.91
CA LEU A 204 23.34 -2.55 -2.42
C LEU A 204 22.91 -1.12 -2.08
N ASP A 205 23.72 -0.37 -1.32
CA ASP A 205 23.43 1.01 -0.95
C ASP A 205 23.29 1.90 -2.21
N LYS A 206 24.12 1.66 -3.24
CA LYS A 206 23.97 2.31 -4.55
C LYS A 206 22.62 2.01 -5.21
N LEU A 207 22.22 0.73 -5.26
CA LEU A 207 20.92 0.32 -5.82
C LEU A 207 19.75 0.98 -5.09
N VAL A 208 19.78 1.00 -3.75
CA VAL A 208 18.74 1.62 -2.92
C VAL A 208 18.68 3.12 -3.17
N SER A 209 19.82 3.82 -3.11
CA SER A 209 19.85 5.27 -3.33
C SER A 209 19.37 5.69 -4.72
N MET A 210 19.64 4.89 -5.76
CA MET A 210 19.13 5.12 -7.12
C MET A 210 17.62 4.87 -7.22
N ALA A 211 17.09 3.90 -6.47
CA ALA A 211 15.65 3.66 -6.39
C ALA A 211 14.92 4.78 -5.61
N GLU A 212 15.50 5.27 -4.51
CA GLU A 212 14.92 6.36 -3.71
C GLU A 212 14.95 7.71 -4.44
N ASN A 213 16.02 7.99 -5.19
CA ASN A 213 16.20 9.23 -5.92
C ASN A 213 15.84 9.11 -7.41
N TYR A 214 14.94 8.18 -7.77
CA TYR A 214 14.54 7.99 -9.16
C TYR A 214 13.69 9.17 -9.66
N TYR A 215 14.24 9.92 -10.63
CA TYR A 215 13.51 10.96 -11.36
C TYR A 215 13.19 10.50 -12.79
N PRO A 216 11.93 10.57 -13.26
CA PRO A 216 11.49 10.01 -14.55
C PRO A 216 12.22 10.53 -15.81
N ASP A 217 12.80 11.73 -15.73
CA ASP A 217 13.41 12.41 -16.87
C ASP A 217 14.93 12.24 -16.99
N GLU A 218 15.61 11.72 -15.96
CA GLU A 218 17.04 11.42 -16.06
C GLU A 218 17.27 10.00 -16.58
N GLN A 219 18.22 9.88 -17.52
CA GLN A 219 18.65 8.61 -18.08
C GLN A 219 19.51 7.86 -17.05
N SER A 220 18.83 7.33 -16.04
CA SER A 220 19.45 6.60 -14.93
C SER A 220 19.83 5.19 -15.37
N LEU A 221 20.92 5.08 -16.14
CA LEU A 221 21.51 3.79 -16.50
C LEU A 221 22.35 3.29 -15.33
N PHE A 222 21.90 2.22 -14.67
CA PHE A 222 22.67 1.52 -13.64
C PHE A 222 23.91 0.86 -14.30
N PRO A 223 25.14 1.37 -14.13
CA PRO A 223 26.31 0.80 -14.77
C PRO A 223 26.98 -0.11 -13.76
N PHE A 224 26.43 -1.31 -13.55
CA PHE A 224 27.18 -2.36 -12.88
C PHE A 224 27.92 -3.16 -13.95
N SER A 225 29.21 -2.83 -14.12
CA SER A 225 30.11 -3.45 -15.09
C SER A 225 30.92 -4.64 -14.54
N ASP A 226 30.77 -4.98 -13.25
CA ASP A 226 31.57 -6.05 -12.64
C ASP A 226 30.91 -7.43 -12.80
N ASP A 227 31.74 -8.34 -13.31
CA ASP A 227 31.42 -9.69 -13.75
C ASP A 227 31.48 -10.64 -12.54
N GLU A 228 30.36 -10.78 -11.82
CA GLU A 228 29.89 -12.02 -11.15
C GLU A 228 28.67 -11.76 -10.25
N SER A 229 27.70 -12.70 -10.27
CA SER A 229 26.60 -12.85 -9.30
C SER A 229 25.33 -11.97 -9.41
N ALA A 230 24.32 -12.35 -8.61
CA ALA A 230 22.91 -11.98 -8.65
C ALA A 230 22.58 -10.48 -8.79
N PHE A 231 23.50 -9.59 -8.41
CA PHE A 231 23.33 -8.14 -8.54
C PHE A 231 23.19 -7.68 -9.99
N ARG A 232 23.88 -8.32 -10.94
CA ARG A 232 23.70 -8.01 -12.37
C ARG A 232 22.29 -8.33 -12.84
N LYS A 233 21.75 -9.49 -12.43
CA LYS A 233 20.35 -9.88 -12.74
C LYS A 233 19.36 -8.89 -12.14
N LEU A 234 19.57 -8.51 -10.87
CA LEU A 234 18.72 -7.54 -10.19
C LEU A 234 18.75 -6.17 -10.89
N SER A 235 19.93 -5.70 -11.27
CA SER A 235 20.08 -4.43 -11.99
C SER A 235 19.40 -4.46 -13.36
N ILE A 236 19.54 -5.54 -14.13
CA ILE A 236 18.83 -5.70 -15.41
C ILE A 236 17.31 -5.73 -15.21
N SER A 237 16.82 -6.50 -14.23
CA SER A 237 15.39 -6.56 -13.91
C SER A 237 14.84 -5.21 -13.45
N LEU A 238 15.58 -4.47 -12.63
CA LEU A 238 15.19 -3.14 -12.17
C LEU A 238 15.14 -2.15 -13.33
N ASN A 239 16.15 -2.14 -14.22
CA ASN A 239 16.15 -1.31 -15.42
C ASN A 239 14.93 -1.60 -16.31
N ALA A 240 14.62 -2.88 -16.53
CA ALA A 240 13.46 -3.29 -17.32
C ALA A 240 12.13 -2.84 -16.69
N LEU A 241 12.01 -2.88 -15.36
CA LEU A 241 10.84 -2.37 -14.64
C LEU A 241 10.72 -0.85 -14.75
N LEU A 242 11.81 -0.11 -14.60
CA LEU A 242 11.81 1.35 -14.73
C LEU A 242 11.44 1.79 -16.15
N ASP A 243 11.97 1.10 -17.17
CA ASP A 243 11.60 1.35 -18.57
C ASP A 243 10.13 1.03 -18.86
N ARG A 244 9.57 0.03 -18.18
CA ARG A 244 8.13 -0.29 -18.27
C ARG A 244 7.29 0.81 -17.63
N ILE A 245 7.63 1.23 -16.41
CA ILE A 245 6.94 2.32 -15.70
C ILE A 245 6.97 3.62 -16.53
N LYS A 246 8.12 3.94 -17.15
CA LYS A 246 8.25 5.12 -18.00
C LYS A 246 7.34 5.06 -19.23
N ARG A 247 7.23 3.89 -19.87
CA ARG A 247 6.31 3.66 -21.00
C ARG A 247 4.85 3.74 -20.56
N ASP A 248 4.50 3.11 -19.45
CA ASP A 248 3.13 3.10 -18.93
C ASP A 248 2.68 4.52 -18.54
N ASN A 249 3.53 5.31 -17.88
CA ASN A 249 3.26 6.71 -17.57
C ASN A 249 3.07 7.58 -18.82
N ARG A 250 3.85 7.35 -19.88
CA ARG A 250 3.68 8.06 -21.14
C ARG A 250 2.36 7.69 -21.81
N SER A 251 2.03 6.39 -21.83
CA SER A 251 0.75 5.91 -22.36
C SER A 251 -0.43 6.50 -21.60
N LEU A 252 -0.36 6.50 -20.26
CA LEU A 252 -1.41 7.04 -19.40
C LEU A 252 -1.65 8.54 -19.67
N ARG A 253 -0.57 9.34 -19.78
CA ARG A 253 -0.68 10.76 -20.12
C ARG A 253 -1.36 10.98 -21.47
N ASN A 254 -1.01 10.18 -22.47
CA ASN A 254 -1.65 10.26 -23.79
C ASN A 254 -3.14 9.90 -23.71
N THR A 255 -3.50 8.81 -23.03
CA THR A 255 -4.89 8.39 -22.86
C THR A 255 -5.72 9.43 -22.09
N VAL A 256 -5.15 10.07 -21.06
CA VAL A 256 -5.81 11.17 -20.33
C VAL A 256 -6.08 12.34 -21.27
N SER A 257 -5.10 12.75 -22.08
CA SER A 257 -5.27 13.83 -23.06
C SER A 257 -6.33 13.51 -24.11
N GLU A 258 -6.32 12.28 -24.65
CA GLU A 258 -7.33 11.83 -25.63
C GLU A 258 -8.74 11.81 -25.02
N LEU A 259 -8.86 11.40 -23.76
CA LEU A 259 -10.14 11.37 -23.06
C LEU A 259 -10.67 12.79 -22.79
N GLU A 260 -9.80 13.72 -22.40
CA GLU A 260 -10.16 15.14 -22.21
C GLU A 260 -10.67 15.75 -23.52
N ASP A 261 -10.00 15.47 -24.64
CA ASP A 261 -10.42 15.95 -25.97
C ASP A 261 -11.77 15.34 -26.39
N ALA A 262 -11.95 14.03 -26.22
CA ALA A 262 -13.20 13.35 -26.54
C ALA A 262 -14.37 13.86 -25.68
N ASN A 263 -14.13 14.16 -24.40
CA ASN A 263 -15.15 14.66 -23.49
C ASN A 263 -15.55 16.11 -23.84
N ARG A 264 -14.58 16.93 -24.26
CA ARG A 264 -14.85 18.27 -24.81
C ARG A 264 -15.72 18.19 -26.06
N GLU A 265 -15.37 17.33 -27.02
CA GLU A 265 -16.14 17.14 -28.25
C GLU A 265 -17.56 16.60 -27.95
N LEU A 266 -17.69 15.66 -27.02
CA LEU A 266 -18.98 15.13 -26.60
C LEU A 266 -19.88 16.21 -26.00
N LYS A 267 -19.31 17.11 -25.18
CA LYS A 267 -20.04 18.23 -24.61
C LYS A 267 -20.54 19.19 -25.69
N GLU A 268 -19.69 19.56 -26.65
CA GLU A 268 -20.06 20.42 -27.77
C GLU A 268 -21.18 19.79 -28.62
N LYS A 269 -21.10 18.48 -28.89
CA LYS A 269 -22.13 17.75 -29.63
C LYS A 269 -23.46 17.71 -28.87
N LYS A 270 -23.44 17.50 -27.55
CA LYS A 270 -24.66 17.56 -26.72
C LYS A 270 -25.32 18.94 -26.79
N ASP A 271 -24.54 20.01 -26.66
CA ASP A 271 -25.07 21.37 -26.72
C ASP A 271 -25.69 21.67 -28.09
N LEU A 272 -25.08 21.16 -29.18
CA LEU A 272 -25.63 21.28 -30.52
C LEU A 272 -26.98 20.54 -30.67
N VAL A 273 -27.09 19.32 -30.14
CA VAL A 273 -28.34 18.54 -30.16
C VAL A 273 -29.45 19.28 -29.42
N VAL A 274 -29.19 19.77 -28.21
CA VAL A 274 -30.16 20.56 -27.43
C VAL A 274 -30.61 21.81 -28.19
N ARG A 275 -29.68 22.51 -28.84
CA ARG A 275 -30.01 23.68 -29.67
C ARG A 275 -30.87 23.32 -30.88
N SER A 276 -30.56 22.21 -31.55
CA SER A 276 -31.30 21.71 -32.70
C SER A 276 -32.74 21.34 -32.33
N GLU A 277 -32.92 20.63 -31.21
CA GLU A 277 -34.24 20.26 -30.70
C GLU A 277 -35.08 21.50 -30.34
N LYS A 278 -34.46 22.52 -29.74
CA LYS A 278 -35.12 23.81 -29.45
C LYS A 278 -35.54 24.52 -30.74
N LEU A 279 -34.69 24.54 -31.76
CA LEU A 279 -35.01 25.14 -33.06
C LEU A 279 -36.14 24.40 -33.76
N ALA A 280 -36.14 23.06 -33.74
CA ALA A 280 -37.22 22.26 -34.30
C ALA A 280 -38.56 22.51 -33.60
N SER A 281 -38.56 22.59 -32.26
CA SER A 281 -39.75 22.93 -31.47
C SER A 281 -40.24 24.35 -31.77
N THR A 282 -39.33 25.33 -31.84
CA THR A 282 -39.63 26.72 -32.23
C THR A 282 -40.20 26.81 -33.64
N GLY A 283 -39.70 25.99 -34.57
CA GLY A 283 -40.21 25.92 -35.95
C GLY A 283 -41.66 25.43 -36.01
N ARG A 284 -42.01 24.39 -35.26
CA ARG A 284 -43.40 23.90 -35.15
C ARG A 284 -44.34 24.95 -34.54
N LEU A 285 -43.88 25.64 -33.50
CA LEU A 285 -44.66 26.69 -32.83
C LEU A 285 -44.83 27.95 -33.71
N SER A 286 -43.81 28.34 -34.46
CA SER A 286 -43.85 29.49 -35.37
C SER A 286 -44.95 29.36 -36.43
N ALA A 287 -45.21 28.15 -36.93
CA ALA A 287 -46.25 27.91 -37.94
C ALA A 287 -47.67 28.13 -37.38
N GLY A 288 -47.94 27.64 -36.16
CA GLY A 288 -49.21 27.89 -35.47
C GLY A 288 -49.38 29.35 -35.07
N LEU A 289 -48.30 29.99 -34.61
CA LEU A 289 -48.32 31.41 -34.21
C LEU A 289 -48.52 32.36 -35.39
N ALA A 290 -47.94 32.07 -36.56
CA ALA A 290 -48.18 32.86 -37.76
C ALA A 290 -49.67 32.89 -38.12
N HIS A 291 -50.36 31.77 -37.94
CA HIS A 291 -51.80 31.67 -38.14
C HIS A 291 -52.58 32.44 -37.06
N GLU A 292 -52.21 32.30 -35.79
CA GLU A 292 -52.85 33.00 -34.67
C GLU A 292 -52.58 34.52 -34.63
N ILE A 293 -51.48 35.01 -35.21
CA ILE A 293 -51.21 36.46 -35.38
C ILE A 293 -51.95 36.99 -36.61
N GLY A 294 -52.05 36.19 -37.68
CA GLY A 294 -52.76 36.60 -38.90
C GLY A 294 -54.23 36.92 -38.64
N ASN A 295 -54.88 36.17 -37.74
CA ASN A 295 -56.29 36.35 -37.38
C ASN A 295 -56.59 37.73 -36.74
N PRO A 296 -55.98 38.14 -35.61
CA PRO A 296 -56.17 39.45 -35.02
C PRO A 296 -55.72 40.58 -35.96
N LEU A 297 -54.68 40.36 -36.78
CA LEU A 297 -54.25 41.34 -37.78
C LEU A 297 -55.35 41.61 -38.82
N SER A 298 -56.02 40.57 -39.29
CA SER A 298 -57.14 40.66 -40.24
C SER A 298 -58.34 41.37 -39.61
N ILE A 299 -58.61 41.10 -38.33
CA ILE A 299 -59.67 41.76 -37.56
C ILE A 299 -59.37 43.26 -37.37
N ILE A 300 -58.12 43.61 -37.02
CA ILE A 300 -57.67 45.01 -36.92
C ILE A 300 -57.85 45.72 -38.26
N GLN A 301 -57.43 45.07 -39.35
CA GLN A 301 -57.58 45.63 -40.69
C GLN A 301 -59.05 45.89 -41.03
N GLY A 302 -59.96 44.96 -40.72
CA GLY A 302 -61.40 45.17 -40.87
C GLY A 302 -61.94 46.34 -40.04
N TYR A 303 -61.49 46.51 -38.79
CA TYR A 303 -61.88 47.67 -37.98
C TYR A 303 -61.32 48.99 -38.52
N VAL A 304 -60.10 48.99 -39.03
CA VAL A 304 -59.48 50.18 -39.67
C VAL A 304 -60.23 50.56 -40.95
N GLU A 305 -60.65 49.58 -41.76
CA GLU A 305 -61.48 49.82 -42.95
C GLU A 305 -62.85 50.40 -42.58
N LEU A 306 -63.49 49.89 -41.52
CA LEU A 306 -64.75 50.44 -41.02
C LEU A 306 -64.57 51.88 -40.54
N LEU A 307 -63.51 52.18 -39.79
CA LEU A 307 -63.19 53.53 -39.30
C LEU A 307 -63.01 54.57 -40.41
N GLY A 308 -62.68 54.14 -41.63
CA GLY A 308 -62.53 54.98 -42.82
C GLY A 308 -63.85 55.40 -43.48
N ARG A 309 -65.00 54.86 -43.05
CA ARG A 309 -66.31 55.24 -43.62
C ARG A 309 -66.80 56.58 -43.06
N GLU A 310 -67.41 57.39 -43.93
CA GLU A 310 -67.88 58.75 -43.59
C GLU A 310 -69.19 58.77 -42.79
N ASP A 311 -69.94 57.66 -42.77
CA ASP A 311 -71.27 57.51 -42.18
C ASP A 311 -71.28 57.03 -40.71
N LEU A 312 -70.11 56.95 -40.06
CA LEU A 312 -70.00 56.50 -38.67
C LEU A 312 -70.21 57.61 -37.63
N THR A 313 -70.97 57.28 -36.59
CA THR A 313 -71.12 58.11 -35.39
C THR A 313 -69.84 58.15 -34.56
N GLY A 314 -69.70 59.17 -33.69
CA GLY A 314 -68.54 59.31 -32.81
C GLY A 314 -68.35 58.14 -31.84
N ASP A 315 -69.44 57.51 -31.40
CA ASP A 315 -69.41 56.35 -30.50
C ASP A 315 -68.98 55.07 -31.23
N GLU A 316 -69.44 54.85 -32.47
CA GLU A 316 -68.99 53.73 -33.31
C GLU A 316 -67.49 53.84 -33.63
N LYS A 317 -66.98 55.04 -33.91
CA LYS A 317 -65.54 55.27 -34.10
C LYS A 317 -64.73 54.93 -32.85
N ARG A 318 -65.19 55.32 -31.66
CA ARG A 318 -64.52 54.94 -30.41
C ARG A 318 -64.59 53.43 -30.17
N GLN A 319 -65.71 52.80 -30.47
CA GLN A 319 -65.88 51.36 -30.29
C GLN A 319 -64.95 50.55 -31.21
N PHE A 320 -64.89 50.88 -32.50
CA PHE A 320 -64.00 50.19 -33.44
C PHE A 320 -62.52 50.43 -33.14
N SER A 321 -62.15 51.66 -32.76
CA SER A 321 -60.79 51.97 -32.30
C SER A 321 -60.41 51.19 -31.04
N GLY A 322 -61.32 51.08 -30.07
CA GLY A 322 -61.12 50.29 -28.85
C GLY A 322 -60.96 48.80 -29.13
N LYS A 323 -61.76 48.23 -30.04
CA LYS A 323 -61.65 46.82 -30.45
C LYS A 323 -60.35 46.54 -31.21
N ALA A 324 -59.94 47.44 -32.11
CA ALA A 324 -58.65 47.33 -32.78
C ALA A 324 -57.47 47.36 -31.79
N GLN A 325 -57.54 48.23 -30.78
CA GLN A 325 -56.52 48.32 -29.74
C GLN A 325 -56.41 47.02 -28.91
N GLN A 326 -57.53 46.37 -28.60
CA GLN A 326 -57.55 45.09 -27.88
C GLN A 326 -56.84 43.97 -28.66
N GLU A 327 -57.09 43.85 -29.97
CA GLU A 327 -56.41 42.86 -30.81
C GLU A 327 -54.90 43.18 -30.96
N LEU A 328 -54.53 44.46 -30.95
CA LEU A 328 -53.13 44.90 -30.97
C LEU A 328 -52.38 44.48 -29.69
N ASP A 329 -53.03 44.62 -28.54
CA ASP A 329 -52.46 44.18 -27.27
C ASP A 329 -52.40 42.65 -27.16
N ARG A 330 -53.34 41.95 -27.80
CA ARG A 330 -53.28 40.49 -27.97
C ARG A 330 -52.06 40.04 -28.78
N ILE A 331 -51.79 40.70 -29.92
CA ILE A 331 -50.58 40.42 -30.73
C ILE A 331 -49.31 40.65 -29.90
N LYS A 332 -49.23 41.73 -29.11
CA LYS A 332 -48.08 41.98 -28.22
C LYS A 332 -47.89 40.86 -27.19
N LYS A 333 -48.97 40.33 -26.62
CA LYS A 333 -48.93 39.22 -25.65
C LYS A 333 -48.41 37.94 -26.30
N LEU A 334 -48.90 37.59 -27.49
CA LEU A 334 -48.44 36.43 -28.27
C LEU A 334 -46.94 36.52 -28.61
N ILE A 335 -46.47 37.69 -29.03
CA ILE A 335 -45.05 37.91 -29.35
C ILE A 335 -44.16 37.77 -28.10
N ARG A 336 -44.59 38.30 -26.94
CA ARG A 336 -43.84 38.15 -25.69
C ARG A 336 -43.73 36.70 -25.25
N GLN A 337 -44.83 35.95 -25.30
CA GLN A 337 -44.84 34.52 -24.95
C GLN A 337 -43.90 33.69 -25.84
N LEU A 338 -43.79 34.01 -27.14
CA LEU A 338 -42.83 33.37 -28.04
C LEU A 338 -41.38 33.73 -27.68
N LEU A 339 -41.09 35.01 -27.40
CA LEU A 339 -39.75 35.47 -27.05
C LEU A 339 -39.28 34.88 -25.71
N ASP A 340 -40.17 34.75 -24.73
CA ASP A 340 -39.87 34.11 -23.45
C ASP A 340 -39.54 32.62 -23.62
N PHE A 341 -40.21 31.91 -24.52
CA PHE A 341 -39.86 30.53 -24.89
C PHE A 341 -38.50 30.42 -25.61
N SER A 342 -38.18 31.39 -26.47
CA SER A 342 -36.92 31.42 -27.23
C SER A 342 -35.71 31.78 -26.36
N ARG A 343 -35.92 32.49 -25.25
CA ARG A 343 -34.84 32.97 -24.37
C ARG A 343 -34.04 31.79 -23.77
N PRO A 344 -32.71 31.89 -23.68
CA PRO A 344 -31.91 30.89 -22.98
C PRO A 344 -32.27 30.90 -21.49
N ILE A 345 -32.89 29.82 -21.03
CA ILE A 345 -33.06 29.52 -19.60
C ILE A 345 -31.64 29.34 -19.05
N ARG A 346 -31.27 30.15 -18.06
CA ARG A 346 -30.04 29.89 -17.33
C ARG A 346 -30.32 28.66 -16.46
N ASN A 347 -29.56 27.59 -16.66
CA ASN A 347 -29.60 26.43 -15.76
C ASN A 347 -29.12 26.89 -14.37
N SER A 348 -30.05 27.32 -13.53
CA SER A 348 -29.85 27.56 -12.11
C SER A 348 -30.95 26.82 -11.37
N GLU A 349 -30.83 25.49 -11.34
CA GLU A 349 -31.54 24.72 -10.32
C GLU A 349 -31.08 25.27 -8.96
N GLU A 350 -32.02 25.77 -8.18
CA GLU A 350 -31.77 26.31 -6.86
C GLU A 350 -32.66 25.63 -5.83
N LYS A 351 -32.16 25.52 -4.60
CA LYS A 351 -32.94 24.99 -3.49
C LYS A 351 -33.94 26.05 -3.04
N ILE A 352 -35.23 25.78 -3.21
CA ILE A 352 -36.32 26.71 -2.89
C ILE A 352 -37.35 26.08 -1.96
N ALA A 353 -37.97 26.90 -1.12
CA ALA A 353 -39.18 26.53 -0.38
C ALA A 353 -40.42 26.86 -1.24
N VAL A 354 -41.16 25.83 -1.64
CA VAL A 354 -42.28 25.97 -2.58
C VAL A 354 -43.43 26.80 -2.00
N ASN A 355 -43.73 26.66 -0.71
CA ASN A 355 -44.77 27.46 -0.05
C ASN A 355 -44.45 28.96 -0.09
N SER A 356 -43.16 29.32 0.00
CA SER A 356 -42.70 30.71 -0.13
C SER A 356 -42.87 31.23 -1.56
N LEU A 357 -42.56 30.41 -2.57
CA LEU A 357 -42.76 30.76 -3.97
C LEU A 357 -44.26 30.95 -4.30
N ILE A 358 -45.13 30.07 -3.79
CA ILE A 358 -46.58 30.22 -3.97
C ILE A 358 -47.07 31.54 -3.37
N SER A 359 -46.61 31.88 -2.16
CA SER A 359 -46.96 33.15 -1.51
C SER A 359 -46.48 34.36 -2.31
N GLU A 360 -45.26 34.31 -2.86
CA GLU A 360 -44.70 35.32 -3.77
C GLU A 360 -45.61 35.50 -5.00
N VAL A 361 -45.97 34.40 -5.66
CA VAL A 361 -46.84 34.42 -6.85
C VAL A 361 -48.22 34.99 -6.54
N ILE A 362 -48.85 34.57 -5.43
CA ILE A 362 -50.17 35.08 -5.00
C ILE A 362 -50.10 36.59 -4.79
N SER A 363 -49.07 37.09 -4.12
CA SER A 363 -48.90 38.53 -3.90
C SER A 363 -48.83 39.32 -5.21
N ILE A 364 -48.20 38.76 -6.25
CA ILE A 364 -48.08 39.37 -7.57
C ILE A 364 -49.43 39.36 -8.30
N VAL A 365 -50.09 38.20 -8.38
CA VAL A 365 -51.34 38.08 -9.17
C VAL A 365 -52.51 38.79 -8.50
N SER A 366 -52.50 38.95 -7.17
CA SER A 366 -53.56 39.67 -6.44
C SER A 366 -53.68 41.16 -6.81
N LEU A 367 -52.63 41.75 -7.42
CA LEU A 367 -52.64 43.13 -7.89
C LEU A 367 -53.32 43.30 -9.27
N GLU A 368 -53.58 42.21 -9.97
CA GLU A 368 -54.22 42.24 -11.29
C GLU A 368 -55.74 42.39 -11.16
N LYS A 369 -56.32 43.24 -12.02
CA LYS A 369 -57.77 43.54 -11.99
C LYS A 369 -58.65 42.30 -12.08
N ALA A 370 -58.19 41.27 -12.78
CA ALA A 370 -58.93 40.01 -12.94
C ALA A 370 -59.13 39.26 -11.61
N PHE A 371 -58.23 39.45 -10.63
CA PHE A 371 -58.26 38.78 -9.34
C PHE A 371 -58.95 39.58 -8.23
N VAL A 372 -59.29 40.86 -8.46
CA VAL A 372 -59.90 41.75 -7.44
C VAL A 372 -61.26 41.23 -6.95
N ASP A 373 -62.04 40.61 -7.84
CA ASP A 373 -63.35 40.03 -7.52
C ASP A 373 -63.30 38.51 -7.27
N CYS A 374 -62.10 37.95 -7.02
CA CYS A 374 -61.87 36.52 -6.82
C CYS A 374 -61.39 36.24 -5.39
N LYS A 375 -62.07 35.33 -4.68
CA LYS A 375 -61.65 34.88 -3.35
C LYS A 375 -60.54 33.85 -3.49
N LEU A 376 -59.32 34.22 -3.10
CA LEU A 376 -58.17 33.32 -3.01
C LEU A 376 -58.09 32.70 -1.61
N SER A 377 -58.02 31.38 -1.51
CA SER A 377 -57.78 30.64 -0.27
C SER A 377 -56.52 29.77 -0.37
N THR A 378 -55.78 29.64 0.74
CA THR A 378 -54.53 28.89 0.79
C THR A 378 -54.49 27.91 1.96
N GLU A 379 -54.07 26.67 1.68
CA GLU A 379 -53.83 25.60 2.65
C GLU A 379 -52.47 24.94 2.36
N LEU A 380 -51.39 25.63 2.74
CA LEU A 380 -50.01 25.21 2.43
C LEU A 380 -49.47 24.24 3.50
N SER A 381 -49.92 22.98 3.45
CA SER A 381 -49.75 22.00 4.53
C SER A 381 -48.70 20.91 4.26
N ALA A 382 -47.86 21.06 3.23
CA ALA A 382 -46.78 20.10 2.96
C ALA A 382 -45.75 20.07 4.11
N GLU A 383 -45.43 18.88 4.63
CA GLU A 383 -44.41 18.67 5.66
C GLU A 383 -42.99 18.89 5.13
N VAL A 384 -42.76 18.51 3.87
CA VAL A 384 -41.49 18.74 3.15
C VAL A 384 -41.80 19.64 1.95
N ASP A 385 -41.37 20.90 2.00
CA ASP A 385 -41.62 21.91 0.95
C ASP A 385 -40.37 22.42 0.22
N GLU A 386 -39.19 21.91 0.58
CA GLU A 386 -37.93 22.28 -0.06
C GLU A 386 -37.61 21.39 -1.27
N LEU A 387 -37.37 22.00 -2.43
CA LEU A 387 -37.04 21.32 -3.68
C LEU A 387 -35.85 21.99 -4.38
N VAL A 388 -35.08 21.20 -5.14
CA VAL A 388 -34.06 21.71 -6.07
C VAL A 388 -34.66 21.74 -7.46
N VAL A 389 -35.07 22.93 -7.90
CA VAL A 389 -35.77 23.15 -9.18
C VAL A 389 -35.39 24.51 -9.77
N ASP A 390 -35.76 24.73 -11.03
CA ASP A 390 -35.70 26.07 -11.64
C ASP A 390 -36.87 26.92 -11.09
N LYS A 391 -36.53 27.87 -10.20
CA LYS A 391 -37.50 28.77 -9.55
C LYS A 391 -38.32 29.58 -10.56
N ASP A 392 -37.68 30.08 -11.61
CA ASP A 392 -38.34 30.92 -12.61
C ASP A 392 -39.31 30.10 -13.45
N ALA A 393 -38.93 28.88 -13.83
CA ALA A 393 -39.78 27.95 -14.55
C ALA A 393 -41.00 27.52 -13.73
N LEU A 394 -40.81 27.16 -12.45
CA LEU A 394 -41.93 26.81 -11.56
C LEU A 394 -42.86 28.01 -11.31
N ARG A 395 -42.30 29.22 -11.15
CA ARG A 395 -43.09 30.46 -11.06
C ARG A 395 -44.00 30.63 -12.28
N GLN A 396 -43.47 30.38 -13.48
CA GLN A 396 -44.22 30.49 -14.73
C GLN A 396 -45.37 29.49 -14.80
N VAL A 397 -45.17 28.24 -14.36
CA VAL A 397 -46.24 27.23 -14.28
C VAL A 397 -47.37 27.72 -13.37
N LEU A 398 -47.03 28.17 -12.14
CA LEU A 398 -48.00 28.66 -11.17
C LEU A 398 -48.82 29.83 -11.71
N ILE A 399 -48.15 30.82 -12.33
CA ILE A 399 -48.82 31.97 -12.94
C ILE A 399 -49.79 31.51 -14.04
N ASN A 400 -49.35 30.65 -14.96
CA ASN A 400 -50.18 30.18 -16.07
C ASN A 400 -51.42 29.43 -15.57
N VAL A 401 -51.27 28.57 -14.57
CA VAL A 401 -52.40 27.82 -13.99
C VAL A 401 -53.37 28.77 -13.27
N LEU A 402 -52.89 29.73 -12.50
CA LEU A 402 -53.74 30.71 -11.80
C LEU A 402 -54.52 31.62 -12.77
N PHE A 403 -53.90 32.06 -13.87
CA PHE A 403 -54.61 32.81 -14.91
C PHE A 403 -55.66 31.96 -15.63
N ASN A 404 -55.39 30.67 -15.84
CA ASN A 404 -56.42 29.77 -16.40
C ASN A 404 -57.60 29.59 -15.43
N ALA A 405 -57.32 29.44 -14.14
CA ALA A 405 -58.34 29.34 -13.09
C ALA A 405 -59.20 30.61 -12.98
N VAL A 406 -58.58 31.80 -12.98
CA VAL A 406 -59.35 33.07 -12.89
C VAL A 406 -60.21 33.30 -14.13
N ASP A 407 -59.71 32.96 -15.32
CA ASP A 407 -60.49 33.07 -16.55
C ASP A 407 -61.71 32.11 -16.51
N ALA A 408 -61.51 30.87 -16.05
CA ALA A 408 -62.59 29.87 -15.95
C ALA A 408 -63.67 30.26 -14.92
N THR A 409 -63.29 30.91 -13.82
CA THR A 409 -64.24 31.44 -12.83
C THR A 409 -64.95 32.70 -13.33
N ALA A 410 -64.28 33.53 -14.13
CA ALA A 410 -64.88 34.73 -14.72
C ALA A 410 -66.02 34.41 -15.70
N GLU A 411 -65.92 33.30 -16.45
CA GLU A 411 -66.97 32.82 -17.35
C GLU A 411 -68.22 32.31 -16.61
N ARG A 412 -68.09 31.86 -15.36
CA ARG A 412 -69.22 31.41 -14.53
C ARG A 412 -70.04 32.56 -13.96
N GLY A 413 -69.41 33.69 -13.61
CA GLY A 413 -70.07 34.86 -13.01
C GLY A 413 -69.67 35.14 -11.55
N ASP A 414 -70.67 35.31 -10.67
CA ASP A 414 -70.48 35.70 -9.26
C ASP A 414 -70.01 34.54 -8.36
N GLY A 415 -69.28 34.88 -7.29
CA GLY A 415 -68.79 33.91 -6.29
C GLY A 415 -67.51 33.18 -6.70
N ARG A 416 -66.61 33.86 -7.43
CA ARG A 416 -65.34 33.30 -7.92
C ARG A 416 -64.43 32.90 -6.76
N GLU A 417 -63.98 31.65 -6.76
CA GLU A 417 -63.10 31.12 -5.72
C GLU A 417 -62.00 30.24 -6.34
N ILE A 418 -60.77 30.48 -5.90
CA ILE A 418 -59.61 29.65 -6.23
C ILE A 418 -58.92 29.27 -4.93
N GLY A 419 -58.79 27.97 -4.69
CA GLY A 419 -58.07 27.40 -3.56
C GLY A 419 -56.72 26.82 -3.99
N ILE A 420 -55.67 27.06 -3.21
CA ILE A 420 -54.33 26.53 -3.45
C ILE A 420 -53.91 25.73 -2.22
N ALA A 421 -53.58 24.46 -2.39
CA ALA A 421 -53.13 23.59 -1.32
C ALA A 421 -51.80 22.91 -1.66
N THR A 422 -50.97 22.67 -0.65
CA THR A 422 -49.78 21.81 -0.78
C THR A 422 -49.83 20.67 0.20
N PHE A 423 -49.40 19.49 -0.25
CA PHE A 423 -49.27 18.29 0.58
C PHE A 423 -48.24 17.33 -0.04
N ASN A 424 -47.72 16.40 0.75
CA ASN A 424 -46.85 15.34 0.25
C ASN A 424 -47.67 14.07 -0.02
N GLU A 425 -47.41 13.39 -1.13
CA GLU A 425 -48.11 12.16 -1.56
C GLU A 425 -47.09 11.16 -2.12
N GLU A 426 -47.44 9.88 -2.19
CA GLU A 426 -46.65 8.85 -2.86
C GLU A 426 -47.25 8.54 -4.23
N SER A 427 -46.53 8.90 -5.28
CA SER A 427 -46.88 8.65 -6.67
C SER A 427 -46.39 7.28 -7.12
N SER A 428 -47.24 6.53 -7.83
CA SER A 428 -46.90 5.22 -8.40
C SER A 428 -45.77 5.28 -9.44
N GLU A 429 -45.58 6.44 -10.07
CA GLU A 429 -44.57 6.64 -11.13
C GLU A 429 -43.35 7.41 -10.64
N LEU A 430 -43.53 8.37 -9.73
CA LEU A 430 -42.48 9.31 -9.30
C LEU A 430 -41.95 9.07 -7.87
N GLY A 431 -42.55 8.15 -7.11
CA GLY A 431 -42.23 7.92 -5.71
C GLY A 431 -42.76 9.05 -4.81
N ALA A 432 -42.03 9.42 -3.75
CA ALA A 432 -42.43 10.52 -2.88
C ALA A 432 -42.44 11.86 -3.64
N VAL A 433 -43.58 12.54 -3.66
CA VAL A 433 -43.79 13.81 -4.38
C VAL A 433 -44.35 14.91 -3.48
N LEU A 434 -44.00 16.15 -3.80
CA LEU A 434 -44.72 17.34 -3.37
C LEU A 434 -45.83 17.63 -4.39
N VAL A 435 -47.07 17.73 -3.91
CA VAL A 435 -48.23 18.07 -4.74
C VAL A 435 -48.65 19.50 -4.46
N ILE A 436 -48.78 20.30 -5.51
CA ILE A 436 -49.45 21.61 -5.49
C ILE A 436 -50.80 21.43 -6.19
N SER A 437 -51.89 21.56 -5.43
CA SER A 437 -53.26 21.43 -5.91
C SER A 437 -53.89 22.82 -6.03
N ILE A 438 -54.30 23.20 -7.24
CA ILE A 438 -55.00 24.46 -7.52
C ILE A 438 -56.41 24.11 -7.96
N LYS A 439 -57.39 24.51 -7.16
CA LYS A 439 -58.81 24.21 -7.36
C LYS A 439 -59.56 25.49 -7.67
N ASP A 440 -60.35 25.50 -8.73
CA ASP A 440 -61.31 26.57 -8.97
C ASP A 440 -62.75 26.06 -8.90
N ASN A 441 -63.66 27.02 -8.92
CA ASN A 441 -65.10 26.80 -9.02
C ASN A 441 -65.66 27.31 -10.36
N GLY A 442 -64.88 27.26 -11.44
CA GLY A 442 -65.27 27.73 -12.77
C GLY A 442 -66.21 26.77 -13.51
N ILE A 443 -66.32 26.95 -14.83
CA ILE A 443 -67.22 26.19 -15.69
C ILE A 443 -66.81 24.71 -15.91
N GLY A 444 -65.62 24.31 -15.47
CA GLY A 444 -65.07 22.97 -15.73
C GLY A 444 -64.60 22.79 -17.18
N ILE A 445 -64.20 21.57 -17.54
CA ILE A 445 -63.78 21.20 -18.89
C ILE A 445 -64.65 20.04 -19.38
N ALA A 446 -65.19 20.09 -20.59
CA ALA A 446 -65.93 18.95 -21.15
C ALA A 446 -65.03 17.69 -21.19
N GLY A 447 -65.54 16.52 -20.80
CA GLY A 447 -64.73 15.30 -20.64
C GLY A 447 -63.97 14.88 -21.90
N GLU A 448 -64.51 15.19 -23.08
CA GLU A 448 -63.88 14.96 -24.39
C GLU A 448 -62.64 15.83 -24.61
N ASN A 449 -62.63 17.04 -24.05
CA ASN A 449 -61.57 18.02 -24.24
C ASN A 449 -60.36 17.78 -23.32
N LEU A 450 -60.52 17.06 -22.20
CA LEU A 450 -59.46 16.79 -21.22
C LEU A 450 -58.20 16.16 -21.83
N LYS A 451 -58.36 15.37 -22.90
CA LYS A 451 -57.23 14.70 -23.57
C LYS A 451 -56.35 15.64 -24.40
N TYR A 452 -56.88 16.82 -24.75
CA TYR A 452 -56.25 17.75 -25.67
C TYR A 452 -55.78 19.04 -24.99
N ILE A 453 -56.05 19.22 -23.68
CA ILE A 453 -55.73 20.47 -22.95
C ILE A 453 -54.25 20.81 -22.90
N PHE A 454 -53.39 19.81 -23.08
CA PHE A 454 -51.94 19.98 -23.16
C PHE A 454 -51.43 20.06 -24.59
N ASP A 455 -52.28 19.91 -25.61
CA ASP A 455 -51.86 20.08 -27.00
C ASP A 455 -51.61 21.56 -27.29
N PRO A 456 -50.54 21.89 -28.05
CA PRO A 456 -50.24 23.27 -28.39
C PRO A 456 -51.38 23.90 -29.21
N PHE A 457 -51.75 25.14 -28.86
CA PHE A 457 -52.83 25.93 -29.47
C PHE A 457 -54.25 25.42 -29.20
N PHE A 458 -54.41 24.36 -28.41
CA PHE A 458 -55.74 23.91 -28.01
C PHE A 458 -56.36 24.87 -27.00
N THR A 459 -57.54 25.42 -27.29
CA THR A 459 -58.29 26.29 -26.39
C THR A 459 -59.79 26.12 -26.60
N THR A 460 -60.54 26.07 -25.50
CA THR A 460 -62.02 26.05 -25.51
C THR A 460 -62.63 27.45 -25.45
N LYS A 461 -61.81 28.48 -25.22
CA LYS A 461 -62.23 29.89 -25.18
C LYS A 461 -62.58 30.41 -26.57
N GLU A 462 -63.46 31.42 -26.63
CA GLU A 462 -63.82 32.11 -27.88
C GLU A 462 -62.58 32.56 -28.67
N VAL A 463 -62.70 32.55 -30.01
CA VAL A 463 -61.66 33.01 -30.95
C VAL A 463 -61.31 34.46 -30.62
N GLY A 464 -60.20 34.68 -29.93
CA GLY A 464 -60.02 35.98 -29.27
C GLY A 464 -59.29 35.92 -27.94
N ARG A 465 -59.70 34.99 -27.08
CA ARG A 465 -59.47 35.07 -25.64
C ARG A 465 -58.46 34.07 -25.09
N GLY A 466 -58.24 32.95 -25.79
CA GLY A 466 -57.24 31.95 -25.45
C GLY A 466 -56.10 31.89 -26.47
N THR A 467 -54.87 31.68 -26.00
CA THR A 467 -53.70 31.40 -26.85
C THR A 467 -53.41 29.91 -26.98
N GLY A 468 -54.07 29.06 -26.19
CA GLY A 468 -53.87 27.60 -26.16
C GLY A 468 -52.44 27.14 -25.82
N LEU A 469 -51.55 28.05 -25.44
CA LEU A 469 -50.14 27.75 -25.16
C LEU A 469 -49.85 27.58 -23.66
N GLY A 470 -50.69 28.11 -22.78
CA GLY A 470 -50.42 28.16 -21.34
C GLY A 470 -50.19 26.78 -20.71
N LEU A 471 -51.13 25.84 -20.91
CA LEU A 471 -51.03 24.49 -20.35
C LEU A 471 -49.98 23.62 -21.06
N PHE A 472 -49.82 23.74 -22.37
CA PHE A 472 -48.72 23.09 -23.11
C PHE A 472 -47.33 23.50 -22.59
N VAL A 473 -47.15 24.80 -22.31
CA VAL A 473 -45.91 25.31 -21.69
C VAL A 473 -45.73 24.73 -20.29
N CYS A 474 -46.80 24.63 -19.49
CA CYS A 474 -46.74 24.00 -18.18
C CYS A 474 -46.30 22.53 -18.27
N HIS A 475 -46.90 21.76 -19.17
CA HIS A 475 -46.55 20.35 -19.40
C HIS A 475 -45.07 20.19 -19.76
N THR A 476 -44.58 20.99 -20.71
CA THR A 476 -43.18 20.96 -21.15
C THR A 476 -42.20 21.33 -20.02
N ILE A 477 -42.57 22.29 -19.17
CA ILE A 477 -41.75 22.69 -18.01
C ILE A 477 -41.72 21.55 -16.97
N MET A 478 -42.87 20.92 -16.69
CA MET A 478 -42.97 19.84 -15.72
C MET A 478 -42.19 18.59 -16.12
N GLU A 479 -42.30 18.15 -17.39
CA GLU A 479 -41.52 17.02 -17.90
C GLU A 479 -40.00 17.25 -17.73
N ARG A 480 -39.53 18.47 -17.99
CA ARG A 480 -38.11 18.82 -17.83
C ARG A 480 -37.63 18.79 -16.39
N MET A 481 -38.50 19.17 -15.44
CA MET A 481 -38.20 19.08 -14.01
C MET A 481 -38.34 17.64 -13.48
N GLY A 482 -38.74 16.68 -14.33
CA GLY A 482 -39.01 15.30 -13.94
C GLY A 482 -40.26 15.17 -13.06
N GLY A 483 -41.18 16.12 -13.15
CA GLY A 483 -42.48 16.10 -12.48
C GLY A 483 -43.63 15.89 -13.45
N SER A 484 -44.86 15.95 -12.94
CA SER A 484 -46.09 15.75 -13.74
C SER A 484 -47.08 16.89 -13.50
N ILE A 485 -47.97 17.13 -14.47
CA ILE A 485 -49.13 18.02 -14.30
C ILE A 485 -50.39 17.32 -14.80
N SER A 486 -51.42 17.33 -13.98
CA SER A 486 -52.69 16.65 -14.24
C SER A 486 -53.86 17.58 -13.98
N VAL A 487 -54.97 17.41 -14.71
CA VAL A 487 -56.18 18.22 -14.56
C VAL A 487 -57.40 17.31 -14.42
N TYR A 488 -58.24 17.60 -13.43
CA TYR A 488 -59.44 16.84 -13.10
C TYR A 488 -60.65 17.78 -12.99
N ASN A 489 -61.82 17.34 -13.44
CA ASN A 489 -63.06 18.06 -13.16
C ASN A 489 -63.51 17.83 -11.71
N ARG A 490 -64.14 18.84 -11.11
CA ARG A 490 -64.74 18.78 -9.78
C ARG A 490 -66.27 18.74 -9.86
N ASP A 491 -66.89 18.03 -8.92
CA ASP A 491 -68.35 17.99 -8.70
C ASP A 491 -68.72 19.03 -7.62
N PRO A 492 -69.72 19.92 -7.80
CA PRO A 492 -70.63 20.05 -8.95
C PRO A 492 -70.13 20.90 -10.13
N GLN A 493 -69.04 21.66 -9.98
CA GLN A 493 -68.43 22.47 -11.06
C GLN A 493 -66.99 22.91 -10.70
N GLY A 494 -66.16 23.14 -11.71
CA GLY A 494 -64.77 23.62 -11.60
C GLY A 494 -63.73 22.55 -11.96
N ILE A 495 -62.45 22.91 -11.84
CA ILE A 495 -61.34 21.97 -12.03
C ILE A 495 -60.38 21.96 -10.84
N GLU A 496 -59.60 20.88 -10.77
CA GLU A 496 -58.40 20.74 -9.93
C GLU A 496 -57.21 20.47 -10.85
N VAL A 497 -56.22 21.37 -10.80
CA VAL A 497 -54.92 21.16 -11.43
C VAL A 497 -53.95 20.68 -10.35
N ARG A 498 -53.32 19.52 -10.57
CA ARG A 498 -52.28 18.97 -9.70
C ARG A 498 -50.93 19.09 -10.39
N ILE A 499 -49.98 19.69 -9.70
CA ILE A 499 -48.58 19.78 -10.11
C ILE A 499 -47.78 18.91 -9.14
N GLU A 500 -47.15 17.86 -9.65
CA GLU A 500 -46.41 16.89 -8.84
C GLU A 500 -44.91 17.03 -9.11
N LEU A 501 -44.13 17.23 -8.05
CA LEU A 501 -42.68 17.37 -8.13
C LEU A 501 -42.02 16.29 -7.26
N PRO A 502 -41.04 15.53 -7.78
CA PRO A 502 -40.39 14.48 -7.01
C PRO A 502 -39.57 15.08 -5.86
N LEU A 503 -39.81 14.58 -4.65
CA LEU A 503 -38.97 14.82 -3.49
C LEU A 503 -37.72 13.97 -3.67
N ARG A 504 -36.78 14.42 -4.50
CA ARG A 504 -35.48 13.76 -4.62
C ARG A 504 -34.81 13.83 -3.25
N SER A 505 -34.80 12.70 -2.56
CA SER A 505 -34.06 12.55 -1.31
C SER A 505 -32.63 13.01 -1.55
N THR A 506 -32.19 14.01 -0.80
CA THR A 506 -30.76 14.33 -0.62
C THR A 506 -30.06 13.21 0.19
N ALA A 507 -30.32 11.94 -0.15
CA ALA A 507 -29.56 10.81 0.31
C ALA A 507 -28.36 10.64 -0.61
N SER A 508 -27.28 11.33 -0.24
CA SER A 508 -25.89 10.90 -0.41
C SER A 508 -25.53 10.17 -1.71
N SER A 509 -25.14 10.93 -2.73
CA SER A 509 -24.15 10.49 -3.72
C SER A 509 -22.86 11.32 -3.58
N HIS A 510 -22.32 11.37 -2.35
CA HIS A 510 -20.97 11.86 -2.04
C HIS A 510 -20.36 10.99 -0.93
N CYS A 511 -19.78 9.86 -1.32
CA CYS A 511 -18.73 9.04 -0.68
C CYS A 511 -18.84 7.61 -1.25
N ARG A 512 -17.84 6.97 -1.84
CA ARG A 512 -16.42 7.25 -2.05
C ARG A 512 -15.95 6.40 -3.23
#